data_AF-A0A2T1LVB1-F1
#
_entry.id   AF-A0A2T1LVB1-F1
#
_cell.length_a   1.000
_cell.length_b   1.000
_cell.length_c   1.000
_cell.angle_alpha   90.00
_cell.angle_beta   90.00
_cell.angle_gamma   90.00
#
_symmetry.space_group_name_H-M   'P 1'
#
loop_
_entity.id
_entity.type
_entity.pdbx_description
1 polymer ?
#
loop_
_entity_poly.entity_id
_entity_poly.type
_entity_poly.pdbx_seq_one_letter_code
_entity_poly.pdbx_strand_id
1 'polypeptide(L)'
;MRNIITSTLIGLSLVTTSVARSQSNTELKQLTIATWNLEHLAEKNGEGCRPRQNADYQLLQSYANRLLDEKKVDIITLQEVENEAAAHRVFPASKWNIVLASRPSSSQPRKCRENPNNTLTTQLAGFAIRKDIVFEKEKDLEALDLSNLGLRRGAYIIVKSNSQPLHLLAVHLKSGCFSDSLSNPPSNNSSCKELATQLPILEKWIDERVKKGERFAIAGDLNRRLNIPGDEFWQEIDDSEPDIGADLETITEGRLSSCNRYKDYIDHIVLDKGVTRAVSERSFFQLVYKEAESEHPSDHCPIGVTIDMTALKLSPDYRWRHNSLEYRTITRSVFERAAARLEELIKEQNCNSNNRAKCVIVVDIDETILDNSGYDKIAQELLRTGFDRQLWDTWVENAEAELVPGADILWNLALSRGVKIAAITNRTAQQAEITRTNLEKLGLNASPEKVCILGKTEKDQSTETHNSKDLRRRLVEQGTAENCWKEKESIVQNIWQQPHQILLYVGDNIEDFPQIKQNTINAGQMLEQIDKSFFLLPNATYGSWD
;
A
#
# COMPACT_ATOMS: atom_id res chain seq x y z
N MET A 1 4.00 -34.26 -80.44
CA MET A 1 3.06 -34.87 -79.47
C MET A 1 3.84 -35.40 -78.27
N ARG A 2 3.90 -34.61 -77.19
CA ARG A 2 4.14 -35.02 -75.81
C ARG A 2 3.91 -33.78 -74.94
N ASN A 3 2.73 -33.71 -74.34
CA ASN A 3 2.37 -32.71 -73.35
C ASN A 3 3.07 -33.06 -72.04
N ILE A 4 3.80 -32.11 -71.45
CA ILE A 4 4.20 -32.14 -70.04
C ILE A 4 3.44 -30.99 -69.38
N ILE A 5 2.43 -31.36 -68.58
CA ILE A 5 1.71 -30.46 -67.67
C ILE A 5 2.46 -30.55 -66.34
N THR A 6 3.07 -29.46 -65.91
CA THR A 6 3.58 -29.29 -64.55
C THR A 6 2.44 -28.87 -63.63
N SER A 7 2.02 -29.77 -62.73
CA SER A 7 1.09 -29.48 -61.64
C SER A 7 1.81 -28.72 -60.52
N THR A 8 1.36 -27.51 -60.24
CA THR A 8 1.74 -26.76 -59.03
C THR A 8 0.77 -27.13 -57.91
N LEU A 9 1.25 -27.85 -56.89
CA LEU A 9 0.52 -28.07 -55.64
C LEU A 9 0.48 -26.76 -54.84
N ILE A 10 -0.72 -26.22 -54.61
CA ILE A 10 -0.97 -25.18 -53.61
C ILE A 10 -1.18 -25.88 -52.27
N GLY A 11 -0.20 -25.79 -51.38
CA GLY A 11 -0.31 -26.26 -50.00
C GLY A 11 -1.21 -25.30 -49.20
N LEU A 12 -2.39 -25.77 -48.82
CA LEU A 12 -3.28 -25.08 -47.90
C LEU A 12 -2.71 -25.24 -46.47
N SER A 13 -2.08 -24.18 -45.95
CA SER A 13 -1.65 -24.13 -44.55
C SER A 13 -2.88 -23.96 -43.66
N LEU A 14 -3.33 -25.03 -43.02
CA LEU A 14 -4.29 -24.99 -41.93
C LEU A 14 -3.65 -24.27 -40.73
N VAL A 15 -3.96 -22.99 -40.58
CA VAL A 15 -3.70 -22.23 -39.36
C VAL A 15 -4.66 -22.76 -38.30
N THR A 16 -4.19 -23.69 -37.47
CA THR A 16 -4.89 -24.07 -36.25
C THR A 16 -4.77 -22.90 -35.28
N THR A 17 -5.80 -22.05 -35.22
CA THR A 17 -5.96 -21.09 -34.14
C THR A 17 -6.17 -21.87 -32.85
N SER A 18 -5.11 -21.97 -32.04
CA SER A 18 -5.24 -22.41 -30.66
C SER A 18 -6.12 -21.38 -29.95
N VAL A 19 -7.40 -21.69 -29.77
CA VAL A 19 -8.26 -20.97 -28.84
C VAL A 19 -7.61 -21.15 -27.48
N ALA A 20 -6.94 -20.09 -26.99
CA ALA A 20 -6.44 -20.04 -25.63
C ALA A 20 -7.63 -20.31 -24.71
N ARG A 21 -7.57 -21.44 -24.00
CA ARG A 21 -8.57 -21.81 -23.02
C ARG A 21 -8.50 -20.74 -21.94
N SER A 22 -9.51 -19.86 -21.91
CA SER A 22 -9.75 -18.98 -20.77
C SER A 22 -9.74 -19.88 -19.53
N GLN A 23 -8.67 -19.78 -18.74
CA GLN A 23 -8.73 -20.23 -17.37
C GLN A 23 -9.86 -19.41 -16.76
N SER A 24 -10.90 -20.09 -16.27
CA SER A 24 -11.93 -19.40 -15.53
C SER A 24 -11.25 -18.75 -14.33
N ASN A 25 -11.11 -17.42 -14.35
CA ASN A 25 -10.73 -16.63 -13.19
C ASN A 25 -11.87 -16.73 -12.17
N THR A 26 -11.99 -17.87 -11.50
CA THR A 26 -12.77 -17.96 -10.27
C THR A 26 -12.11 -17.01 -9.29
N GLU A 27 -12.81 -15.91 -9.02
CA GLU A 27 -12.42 -14.92 -8.02
C GLU A 27 -12.08 -15.63 -6.71
N LEU A 28 -10.85 -15.43 -6.22
CA LEU A 28 -10.42 -15.91 -4.91
C LEU A 28 -11.18 -15.11 -3.86
N LYS A 29 -12.27 -15.69 -3.33
CA LYS A 29 -13.14 -15.02 -2.34
C LYS A 29 -12.63 -15.15 -0.92
N GLN A 30 -12.00 -16.27 -0.60
CA GLN A 30 -11.43 -16.55 0.71
C GLN A 30 -10.02 -17.10 0.53
N LEU A 31 -9.15 -16.78 1.47
CA LEU A 31 -7.80 -17.31 1.57
C LEU A 31 -7.53 -17.74 3.00
N THR A 32 -7.31 -19.03 3.23
CA THR A 32 -6.87 -19.57 4.50
C THR A 32 -5.36 -19.73 4.51
N ILE A 33 -4.69 -18.99 5.38
CA ILE A 33 -3.23 -19.06 5.57
C ILE A 33 -2.88 -19.70 6.91
N ALA A 34 -1.76 -20.42 6.96
CA ALA A 34 -1.20 -20.99 8.17
C ALA A 34 0.33 -20.79 8.22
N THR A 35 0.91 -20.92 9.41
CA THR A 35 2.37 -21.03 9.60
C THR A 35 2.71 -22.35 10.28
N TRP A 36 3.81 -22.98 9.87
CA TRP A 36 4.28 -24.24 10.44
C TRP A 36 5.81 -24.37 10.41
N ASN A 37 6.44 -24.28 11.57
CA ASN A 37 7.82 -24.71 11.76
C ASN A 37 7.87 -26.25 11.79
N LEU A 38 8.69 -26.83 10.91
CA LEU A 38 8.78 -28.28 10.71
C LEU A 38 9.96 -28.92 11.45
N GLU A 39 10.68 -28.16 12.27
CA GLU A 39 11.76 -28.60 13.14
C GLU A 39 12.81 -29.43 12.40
N HIS A 40 13.75 -28.74 11.76
CA HIS A 40 14.85 -29.34 10.99
C HIS A 40 14.43 -30.40 9.95
N LEU A 41 13.46 -30.08 9.08
CA LEU A 41 13.00 -31.01 8.05
C LEU A 41 14.09 -31.30 7.01
N ALA A 42 14.60 -32.53 7.01
CA ALA A 42 15.61 -33.01 6.09
C ALA A 42 15.02 -33.80 4.91
N GLU A 43 15.74 -33.87 3.80
CA GLU A 43 15.37 -34.66 2.63
C GLU A 43 15.47 -36.16 2.89
N LYS A 44 16.58 -36.58 3.50
CA LYS A 44 16.93 -37.99 3.69
C LYS A 44 16.64 -38.45 5.10
N ASN A 45 16.30 -39.74 5.21
CA ASN A 45 16.08 -40.36 6.50
C ASN A 45 17.34 -40.34 7.36
N GLY A 46 17.17 -40.09 8.65
CA GLY A 46 18.25 -40.08 9.62
C GLY A 46 19.14 -38.83 9.60
N GLU A 47 18.91 -37.86 8.71
CA GLU A 47 19.67 -36.61 8.63
C GLU A 47 19.03 -35.47 9.46
N GLY A 48 19.76 -34.36 9.62
CA GLY A 48 19.30 -33.20 10.39
C GLY A 48 19.38 -33.39 11.91
N CYS A 49 19.06 -32.32 12.64
CA CYS A 49 19.09 -32.35 14.10
C CYS A 49 17.94 -33.12 14.73
N ARG A 50 16.87 -33.30 13.95
CA ARG A 50 15.76 -34.18 14.25
C ARG A 50 15.66 -35.30 13.20
N PRO A 51 16.39 -36.41 13.41
CA PRO A 51 16.41 -37.53 12.47
C PRO A 51 15.01 -38.14 12.34
N ARG A 52 14.52 -38.22 11.10
CA ARG A 52 13.21 -38.80 10.79
C ARG A 52 13.35 -40.03 9.91
N GLN A 53 12.37 -40.92 9.98
CA GLN A 53 12.15 -42.07 9.12
C GLN A 53 10.87 -41.89 8.31
N ASN A 54 10.62 -42.79 7.35
CA ASN A 54 9.44 -42.72 6.47
C ASN A 54 8.11 -42.59 7.25
N ALA A 55 7.99 -43.25 8.40
CA ALA A 55 6.79 -43.17 9.23
C ALA A 55 6.56 -41.75 9.79
N ASP A 56 7.63 -41.03 10.17
CA ASP A 56 7.54 -39.66 10.67
C ASP A 56 7.12 -38.68 9.57
N TYR A 57 7.63 -38.86 8.35
CA TYR A 57 7.20 -38.06 7.20
C TYR A 57 5.75 -38.34 6.81
N GLN A 58 5.31 -39.60 6.90
CA GLN A 58 3.89 -39.96 6.71
C GLN A 58 3.01 -39.32 7.78
N LEU A 59 3.48 -39.24 9.03
CA LEU A 59 2.78 -38.56 10.10
C LEU A 59 2.66 -37.05 9.82
N LEU A 60 3.76 -36.37 9.50
CA LEU A 60 3.74 -34.96 9.06
C LEU A 60 2.79 -34.74 7.88
N GLN A 61 2.85 -35.61 6.87
CA GLN A 61 1.96 -35.53 5.71
C GLN A 61 0.49 -35.72 6.10
N SER A 62 0.19 -36.54 7.12
CA SER A 62 -1.18 -36.67 7.62
C SER A 62 -1.71 -35.34 8.19
N TYR A 63 -0.89 -34.59 8.92
CA TYR A 63 -1.24 -33.25 9.42
C TYR A 63 -1.33 -32.22 8.29
N ALA A 64 -0.44 -32.27 7.30
CA ALA A 64 -0.57 -31.45 6.10
C ALA A 64 -1.89 -31.71 5.35
N ASN A 65 -2.33 -32.97 5.25
CA ASN A 65 -3.63 -33.30 4.68
C ASN A 65 -4.78 -32.78 5.57
N ARG A 66 -4.67 -32.81 6.89
CA ARG A 66 -5.69 -32.21 7.78
C ARG A 66 -5.77 -30.68 7.61
N LEU A 67 -4.64 -29.99 7.46
CA LEU A 67 -4.63 -28.57 7.12
C LEU A 67 -5.38 -28.31 5.82
N LEU A 68 -5.14 -29.11 4.79
CA LEU A 68 -5.82 -28.99 3.50
C LEU A 68 -7.32 -29.34 3.57
N ASP A 69 -7.65 -30.49 4.16
CA ASP A 69 -8.95 -31.12 4.03
C ASP A 69 -9.93 -30.68 5.13
N GLU A 70 -9.46 -30.55 6.38
CA GLU A 70 -10.28 -30.13 7.53
C GLU A 70 -10.28 -28.61 7.69
N LYS A 71 -9.11 -27.96 7.56
CA LYS A 71 -8.94 -26.52 7.79
C LYS A 71 -9.01 -25.68 6.52
N LYS A 72 -9.04 -26.32 5.33
CA LYS A 72 -9.12 -25.65 4.03
C LYS A 72 -7.95 -24.69 3.75
N VAL A 73 -6.78 -24.97 4.32
CA VAL A 73 -5.60 -24.14 4.16
C VAL A 73 -5.15 -24.11 2.69
N ASP A 74 -4.95 -22.90 2.18
CA ASP A 74 -4.49 -22.61 0.84
C ASP A 74 -2.98 -22.40 0.79
N ILE A 75 -2.41 -21.74 1.81
CA ILE A 75 -0.99 -21.41 1.90
C ILE A 75 -0.48 -21.71 3.32
N ILE A 76 0.65 -22.38 3.42
CA ILE A 76 1.35 -22.65 4.68
C ILE A 76 2.73 -22.01 4.57
N THR A 77 3.07 -21.06 5.45
CA THR A 77 4.47 -20.64 5.61
C THR A 77 5.24 -21.72 6.34
N LEU A 78 6.44 -22.02 5.85
CA LEU A 78 7.29 -23.09 6.32
C LEU A 78 8.54 -22.51 6.95
N GLN A 79 8.95 -23.08 8.07
CA GLN A 79 10.24 -22.79 8.69
C GLN A 79 11.02 -24.09 8.87
N GLU A 80 12.35 -23.95 8.87
CA GLU A 80 13.27 -25.05 9.12
C GLU A 80 13.27 -26.18 8.07
N VAL A 81 13.15 -25.79 6.79
CA VAL A 81 13.14 -26.74 5.67
C VAL A 81 14.50 -26.78 4.96
N GLU A 82 15.05 -27.97 4.73
CA GLU A 82 16.35 -28.09 4.05
C GLU A 82 16.33 -27.61 2.60
N ASN A 83 15.40 -28.15 1.81
CA ASN A 83 15.29 -27.92 0.38
C ASN A 83 13.89 -28.34 -0.12
N GLU A 84 13.63 -28.16 -1.41
CA GLU A 84 12.34 -28.50 -2.03
C GLU A 84 12.01 -30.01 -1.95
N ALA A 85 13.01 -30.89 -2.06
CA ALA A 85 12.82 -32.33 -1.94
C ALA A 85 12.38 -32.72 -0.51
N ALA A 86 12.96 -32.11 0.51
CA ALA A 86 12.52 -32.24 1.91
C ALA A 86 11.08 -31.79 2.09
N ALA A 87 10.70 -30.62 1.57
CA ALA A 87 9.31 -30.14 1.61
C ALA A 87 8.35 -31.15 0.95
N HIS A 88 8.73 -31.73 -0.19
CA HIS A 88 7.93 -32.72 -0.90
C HIS A 88 7.76 -34.07 -0.18
N ARG A 89 8.54 -34.35 0.87
CA ARG A 89 8.28 -35.48 1.77
C ARG A 89 6.96 -35.29 2.52
N VAL A 90 6.59 -34.05 2.82
CA VAL A 90 5.37 -33.68 3.58
C VAL A 90 4.26 -33.20 2.65
N PHE A 91 4.60 -32.39 1.65
CA PHE A 91 3.67 -31.73 0.73
C PHE A 91 3.81 -32.26 -0.71
N PRO A 92 2.96 -33.20 -1.16
CA PRO A 92 3.08 -33.79 -2.48
C PRO A 92 3.03 -32.74 -3.61
N ALA A 93 3.95 -32.85 -4.57
CA ALA A 93 4.04 -31.95 -5.73
C ALA A 93 2.76 -31.91 -6.59
N SER A 94 1.92 -32.94 -6.50
CA SER A 94 0.61 -32.98 -7.17
C SER A 94 -0.42 -32.02 -6.57
N LYS A 95 -0.22 -31.58 -5.31
CA LYS A 95 -1.14 -30.71 -4.56
C LYS A 95 -0.53 -29.34 -4.24
N TRP A 96 0.79 -29.25 -4.13
CA TRP A 96 1.49 -28.08 -3.62
C TRP A 96 2.59 -27.58 -4.57
N ASN A 97 2.68 -26.27 -4.71
CA ASN A 97 3.87 -25.55 -5.16
C ASN A 97 4.74 -25.24 -3.94
N ILE A 98 6.05 -25.42 -4.05
CA ILE A 98 7.00 -25.09 -2.98
C ILE A 98 7.81 -23.86 -3.39
N VAL A 99 7.85 -22.86 -2.52
CA VAL A 99 8.65 -21.65 -2.70
C VAL A 99 9.52 -21.45 -1.48
N LEU A 100 10.83 -21.63 -1.62
CA LEU A 100 11.78 -21.41 -0.52
C LEU A 100 12.60 -20.15 -0.78
N ALA A 101 13.01 -19.51 0.31
CA ALA A 101 14.01 -18.45 0.26
C ALA A 101 15.33 -18.99 -0.30
N SER A 102 16.02 -18.15 -1.05
CA SER A 102 17.40 -18.38 -1.47
C SER A 102 18.33 -18.44 -0.25
N ARG A 103 19.51 -19.04 -0.44
CA ARG A 103 20.56 -18.98 0.57
C ARG A 103 21.94 -19.09 -0.07
N PRO A 104 22.95 -18.35 0.42
CA PRO A 104 24.32 -18.54 -0.01
C PRO A 104 24.81 -19.97 0.30
N SER A 105 25.58 -20.57 -0.60
CA SER A 105 26.20 -21.87 -0.36
C SER A 105 27.15 -21.80 0.84
N SER A 106 26.98 -22.69 1.81
CA SER A 106 27.91 -22.87 2.93
C SER A 106 28.73 -24.13 2.75
N SER A 107 30.05 -24.04 2.94
CA SER A 107 30.97 -25.19 2.92
C SER A 107 31.26 -25.78 4.31
N GLN A 108 30.68 -25.22 5.37
CA GLN A 108 31.01 -25.56 6.77
C GLN A 108 29.83 -26.28 7.45
N PRO A 109 29.88 -27.62 7.60
CA PRO A 109 28.86 -28.38 8.31
C PRO A 109 28.91 -28.09 9.83
N ARG A 110 27.80 -27.60 10.40
CA ARG A 110 27.65 -27.40 11.85
C ARG A 110 27.06 -28.66 12.50
N LYS A 111 27.54 -29.03 13.69
CA LYS A 111 26.97 -30.16 14.46
C LYS A 111 25.68 -29.77 15.15
N CYS A 112 24.77 -30.72 15.26
CA CYS A 112 23.53 -30.54 16.03
C CYS A 112 23.82 -30.55 17.52
N ARG A 113 23.14 -29.66 18.26
CA ARG A 113 23.36 -29.50 19.71
C ARG A 113 22.96 -30.74 20.50
N GLU A 114 21.78 -31.28 20.20
CA GLU A 114 21.18 -32.41 20.95
C GLU A 114 21.55 -33.77 20.35
N ASN A 115 21.99 -33.80 19.09
CA ASN A 115 22.50 -35.01 18.43
C ASN A 115 23.84 -34.73 17.72
N PRO A 116 24.97 -34.65 18.46
CA PRO A 116 26.27 -34.25 17.89
C PRO A 116 26.82 -35.17 16.78
N ASN A 117 26.27 -36.38 16.64
CA ASN A 117 26.61 -37.29 15.55
C ASN A 117 26.06 -36.78 14.21
N ASN A 118 24.95 -36.05 14.23
CA ASN A 118 24.32 -35.46 13.07
C ASN A 118 24.82 -34.05 12.76
N THR A 119 24.62 -33.64 11.51
CA THR A 119 24.93 -32.31 11.01
C THR A 119 23.64 -31.53 10.82
N LEU A 120 23.66 -30.26 11.20
CA LEU A 120 22.59 -29.31 10.94
C LEU A 120 22.49 -29.12 9.43
N THR A 121 21.39 -29.58 8.85
CA THR A 121 21.04 -29.35 7.45
C THR A 121 20.78 -27.86 7.22
N THR A 122 20.77 -27.44 5.95
CA THR A 122 20.24 -26.11 5.61
C THR A 122 18.83 -25.93 6.18
N GLN A 123 18.46 -24.69 6.46
CA GLN A 123 17.20 -24.35 7.11
C GLN A 123 16.64 -23.12 6.41
N LEU A 124 15.58 -23.27 5.64
CA LEU A 124 14.97 -22.21 4.84
C LEU A 124 13.59 -21.88 5.39
N ALA A 125 13.23 -20.61 5.30
CA ALA A 125 11.85 -20.17 5.37
C ALA A 125 11.24 -20.21 3.96
N GLY A 126 9.93 -20.41 3.86
CA GLY A 126 9.25 -20.54 2.58
C GLY A 126 7.76 -20.76 2.68
N PHE A 127 7.19 -21.36 1.63
CA PHE A 127 5.77 -21.62 1.48
C PHE A 127 5.52 -22.99 0.86
N ALA A 128 4.47 -23.67 1.35
CA ALA A 128 3.69 -24.62 0.57
C ALA A 128 2.39 -23.95 0.13
N ILE A 129 2.16 -23.85 -1.18
CA ILE A 129 1.05 -23.13 -1.79
C ILE A 129 0.18 -24.11 -2.59
N ARG A 130 -1.13 -24.17 -2.34
CA ARG A 130 -2.03 -25.07 -3.08
C ARG A 130 -1.98 -24.74 -4.58
N LYS A 131 -2.01 -25.79 -5.43
CA LYS A 131 -1.70 -25.68 -6.87
C LYS A 131 -2.56 -24.70 -7.67
N ASP A 132 -3.77 -24.44 -7.23
CA ASP A 132 -4.76 -23.54 -7.85
C ASP A 132 -4.63 -22.08 -7.41
N ILE A 133 -3.79 -21.78 -6.42
CA ILE A 133 -3.52 -20.40 -5.99
C ILE A 133 -2.55 -19.75 -6.97
N VAL A 134 -2.97 -18.59 -7.50
CA VAL A 134 -2.14 -17.76 -8.40
C VAL A 134 -1.31 -16.80 -7.55
N PHE A 135 0.01 -16.84 -7.73
CA PHE A 135 0.95 -16.01 -6.98
C PHE A 135 2.15 -15.62 -7.85
N GLU A 136 2.89 -14.62 -7.39
CA GLU A 136 4.18 -14.19 -7.92
C GLU A 136 5.24 -14.31 -6.82
N LYS A 137 6.42 -14.82 -7.15
CA LYS A 137 7.56 -14.82 -6.22
C LYS A 137 8.30 -13.49 -6.36
N GLU A 138 8.47 -12.81 -5.24
CA GLU A 138 9.24 -11.58 -5.15
C GLU A 138 10.67 -11.84 -4.67
N LYS A 139 11.50 -10.79 -4.68
CA LYS A 139 12.85 -10.88 -4.11
C LYS A 139 12.75 -11.15 -2.60
N ASP A 140 13.49 -12.16 -2.14
CA ASP A 140 13.57 -12.49 -0.71
C ASP A 140 14.04 -11.29 0.11
N LEU A 141 13.59 -11.18 1.37
CA LEU A 141 14.12 -10.21 2.33
C LEU A 141 15.47 -10.71 2.86
N GLU A 142 16.50 -10.58 2.02
CA GLU A 142 17.83 -11.17 2.24
C GLU A 142 18.52 -10.63 3.50
N ALA A 143 18.30 -9.36 3.83
CA ALA A 143 18.95 -8.68 4.93
C ALA A 143 18.69 -9.34 6.29
N LEU A 144 17.58 -10.06 6.47
CA LEU A 144 17.27 -10.80 7.71
C LEU A 144 18.30 -11.87 8.07
N ASP A 145 19.12 -12.35 7.13
CA ASP A 145 20.18 -13.31 7.43
C ASP A 145 21.40 -12.67 8.12
N LEU A 146 21.52 -11.34 8.15
CA LEU A 146 22.65 -10.59 8.72
C LEU A 146 24.03 -11.04 8.23
N SER A 147 24.12 -11.64 7.02
CA SER A 147 25.31 -12.36 6.54
C SER A 147 25.81 -13.48 7.49
N ASN A 148 24.96 -13.92 8.41
CA ASN A 148 25.18 -15.05 9.29
C ASN A 148 24.48 -16.27 8.69
N LEU A 149 25.29 -17.25 8.25
CA LEU A 149 24.78 -18.52 7.72
C LEU A 149 23.96 -19.33 8.74
N GLY A 150 23.82 -18.91 10.00
CA GLY A 150 22.88 -19.50 10.96
C GLY A 150 21.49 -18.87 10.94
N LEU A 151 21.29 -17.73 10.29
CA LEU A 151 20.01 -17.03 10.21
C LEU A 151 19.33 -17.28 8.87
N ARG A 152 18.05 -16.92 8.77
CA ARG A 152 17.19 -17.20 7.63
C ARG A 152 16.76 -15.88 6.98
N ARG A 153 16.75 -15.89 5.65
CA ARG A 153 16.13 -14.84 4.83
C ARG A 153 14.61 -14.98 4.89
N GLY A 154 13.87 -13.89 4.70
CA GLY A 154 12.42 -13.95 4.54
C GLY A 154 12.03 -14.33 3.11
N ALA A 155 11.22 -15.38 2.91
CA ALA A 155 10.67 -15.70 1.60
C ALA A 155 9.45 -14.82 1.33
N TYR A 156 9.32 -14.28 0.12
CA TYR A 156 8.30 -13.28 -0.19
C TYR A 156 7.52 -13.63 -1.47
N ILE A 157 6.19 -13.64 -1.36
CA ILE A 157 5.27 -13.84 -2.49
C ILE A 157 4.17 -12.79 -2.49
N ILE A 158 3.55 -12.57 -3.65
CA ILE A 158 2.33 -11.79 -3.81
C ILE A 158 1.22 -12.72 -4.31
N VAL A 159 0.20 -12.94 -3.49
CA VAL A 159 -1.00 -13.68 -3.87
C VAL A 159 -1.89 -12.79 -4.71
N LYS A 160 -2.19 -13.21 -5.95
CA LYS A 160 -3.01 -12.42 -6.87
C LYS A 160 -4.49 -12.63 -6.54
N SER A 161 -5.27 -11.54 -6.55
CA SER A 161 -6.72 -11.55 -6.38
C SER A 161 -7.35 -10.47 -7.27
N ASN A 162 -8.63 -10.62 -7.59
CA ASN A 162 -9.41 -9.61 -8.32
C ASN A 162 -9.75 -8.38 -7.45
N SER A 163 -9.53 -8.49 -6.12
CA SER A 163 -9.68 -7.39 -5.17
C SER A 163 -8.36 -6.58 -5.08
N GLN A 164 -7.55 -6.87 -4.06
CA GLN A 164 -6.20 -6.37 -3.88
C GLN A 164 -5.24 -7.57 -3.76
N PRO A 165 -4.03 -7.49 -4.33
CA PRO A 165 -2.99 -8.47 -4.05
C PRO A 165 -2.66 -8.51 -2.56
N LEU A 166 -2.34 -9.69 -2.04
CA LEU A 166 -1.88 -9.86 -0.66
C LEU A 166 -0.40 -10.24 -0.66
N HIS A 167 0.41 -9.40 -0.02
CA HIS A 167 1.85 -9.55 0.12
C HIS A 167 2.13 -10.45 1.34
N LEU A 168 2.74 -11.61 1.13
CA LEU A 168 3.01 -12.58 2.20
C LEU A 168 4.51 -12.74 2.42
N LEU A 169 4.97 -12.50 3.64
CA LEU A 169 6.36 -12.70 4.05
C LEU A 169 6.45 -13.88 5.03
N ALA A 170 7.15 -14.93 4.64
CA ALA A 170 7.47 -16.05 5.51
C ALA A 170 8.81 -15.81 6.23
N VAL A 171 8.79 -15.79 7.55
CA VAL A 171 9.97 -15.49 8.38
C VAL A 171 10.35 -16.63 9.31
N HIS A 172 11.62 -16.67 9.69
CA HIS A 172 12.11 -17.45 10.82
C HIS A 172 13.22 -16.65 11.51
N LEU A 173 12.88 -15.94 12.59
CA LEU A 173 13.78 -15.00 13.25
C LEU A 173 14.68 -15.68 14.28
N LYS A 174 15.64 -14.95 14.85
CA LYS A 174 16.61 -15.50 15.78
C LYS A 174 15.96 -16.05 17.07
N SER A 175 16.06 -17.37 17.26
CA SER A 175 15.69 -18.05 18.51
C SER A 175 16.55 -17.68 19.72
N GLY A 176 16.01 -17.79 20.94
CA GLY A 176 16.74 -17.62 22.19
C GLY A 176 16.67 -16.22 22.80
N CYS A 177 15.81 -15.34 22.28
CA CYS A 177 15.47 -14.04 22.87
C CYS A 177 13.94 -13.90 23.02
N PHE A 178 13.32 -14.80 23.78
CA PHE A 178 11.85 -14.94 23.81
C PHE A 178 11.12 -13.77 24.49
N SER A 179 11.74 -13.17 25.51
CA SER A 179 11.16 -12.06 26.30
C SER A 179 12.19 -11.04 26.81
N ASP A 180 13.50 -11.32 26.69
CA ASP A 180 14.58 -10.41 27.12
C ASP A 180 14.56 -9.08 26.35
N SER A 181 15.15 -8.04 26.95
CA SER A 181 15.17 -6.69 26.37
C SER A 181 16.03 -6.58 25.10
N LEU A 182 15.48 -5.88 24.11
CA LEU A 182 16.02 -5.38 22.86
C LEU A 182 16.35 -3.87 22.89
N SER A 183 15.85 -3.12 23.88
CA SER A 183 16.15 -1.69 24.11
C SER A 183 17.64 -1.39 24.04
N ASN A 184 18.06 -0.25 23.50
CA ASN A 184 19.48 0.06 23.27
C ASN A 184 20.25 0.40 24.58
N PRO A 185 21.33 -0.33 24.95
CA PRO A 185 21.85 -1.53 24.28
C PRO A 185 21.07 -2.80 24.67
N PRO A 186 20.78 -3.71 23.71
CA PRO A 186 20.03 -4.92 23.98
C PRO A 186 20.74 -5.78 25.03
N SER A 187 20.00 -6.72 25.63
CA SER A 187 20.54 -7.60 26.66
C SER A 187 21.85 -8.28 26.22
N ASN A 188 22.70 -8.64 27.18
CA ASN A 188 24.00 -9.25 26.87
C ASN A 188 23.90 -10.64 26.20
N ASN A 189 22.70 -11.20 26.08
CA ASN A 189 22.40 -12.39 25.30
C ASN A 189 22.68 -12.14 23.80
N SER A 190 23.63 -12.89 23.23
CA SER A 190 23.97 -12.79 21.80
C SER A 190 22.77 -12.94 20.85
N SER A 191 21.77 -13.76 21.23
CA SER A 191 20.55 -13.93 20.43
C SER A 191 19.71 -12.66 20.40
N CYS A 192 19.66 -11.90 21.50
CA CYS A 192 18.94 -10.63 21.55
C CYS A 192 19.63 -9.54 20.73
N LYS A 193 20.97 -9.54 20.67
CA LYS A 193 21.73 -8.62 19.81
C LYS A 193 21.45 -8.86 18.33
N GLU A 194 21.41 -10.13 17.92
CA GLU A 194 21.04 -10.51 16.55
C GLU A 194 19.58 -10.17 16.25
N LEU A 195 18.63 -10.51 17.15
CA LEU A 195 17.21 -10.19 16.96
C LEU A 195 16.97 -8.67 16.89
N ALA A 196 17.64 -7.87 17.74
CA ALA A 196 17.57 -6.41 17.69
C ALA A 196 18.12 -5.83 16.38
N THR A 197 19.01 -6.54 15.68
CA THR A 197 19.49 -6.15 14.34
C THR A 197 18.49 -6.54 13.24
N GLN A 198 17.73 -7.63 13.43
CA GLN A 198 16.66 -8.05 12.51
C GLN A 198 15.43 -7.13 12.58
N LEU A 199 15.12 -6.58 13.76
CA LEU A 199 13.95 -5.73 14.00
C LEU A 199 13.80 -4.57 12.98
N PRO A 200 14.75 -3.63 12.83
CA PRO A 200 14.60 -2.51 11.90
C PRO A 200 14.56 -2.93 10.42
N ILE A 201 15.00 -4.15 10.09
CA ILE A 201 14.92 -4.70 8.72
C ILE A 201 13.49 -5.14 8.41
N LEU A 202 12.85 -5.82 9.37
CA LEU A 202 11.45 -6.19 9.25
C LEU A 202 10.57 -4.95 9.23
N GLU A 203 10.88 -3.98 10.09
CA GLU A 203 10.10 -2.75 10.21
C GLU A 203 10.10 -1.94 8.94
N LYS A 204 11.29 -1.72 8.37
CA LYS A 204 11.39 -1.09 7.05
C LYS A 204 10.57 -1.82 5.97
N TRP A 205 10.45 -3.15 6.04
CA TRP A 205 9.65 -3.90 5.07
C TRP A 205 8.15 -3.61 5.25
N ILE A 206 7.68 -3.47 6.49
CA ILE A 206 6.31 -3.07 6.87
C ILE A 206 6.02 -1.65 6.39
N ASP A 207 6.85 -0.68 6.78
CA ASP A 207 6.78 0.72 6.36
C ASP A 207 6.58 0.88 4.85
N GLU A 208 7.42 0.20 4.07
CA GLU A 208 7.39 0.29 2.62
C GLU A 208 6.12 -0.32 2.00
N ARG A 209 5.38 -1.19 2.71
CA ARG A 209 4.06 -1.67 2.27
C ARG A 209 2.97 -0.67 2.65
N VAL A 210 3.03 -0.16 3.88
CA VAL A 210 2.12 0.86 4.40
C VAL A 210 2.12 2.10 3.51
N LYS A 211 3.30 2.65 3.19
CA LYS A 211 3.47 3.81 2.29
C LYS A 211 2.88 3.58 0.89
N LYS A 212 2.90 2.34 0.40
CA LYS A 212 2.35 1.99 -0.91
C LYS A 212 0.87 1.62 -0.84
N GLY A 213 0.29 1.54 0.35
CA GLY A 213 -1.03 0.99 0.61
C GLY A 213 -1.18 -0.45 0.08
N GLU A 214 -0.14 -1.25 0.21
CA GLU A 214 -0.12 -2.67 -0.11
C GLU A 214 -0.66 -3.47 1.09
N ARG A 215 -1.52 -4.47 0.84
CA ARG A 215 -2.02 -5.37 1.90
C ARG A 215 -0.99 -6.44 2.19
N PHE A 216 -0.72 -6.74 3.46
CA PHE A 216 0.30 -7.70 3.80
C PHE A 216 0.00 -8.57 5.03
N ALA A 217 0.70 -9.70 5.09
CA ALA A 217 0.82 -10.51 6.28
C ALA A 217 2.24 -11.06 6.42
N ILE A 218 2.75 -11.09 7.65
CA ILE A 218 4.01 -11.71 8.02
C ILE A 218 3.67 -12.95 8.84
N ALA A 219 4.13 -14.12 8.41
CA ALA A 219 3.76 -15.38 9.05
C ALA A 219 4.97 -16.29 9.24
N GLY A 220 5.20 -16.73 10.46
CA GLY A 220 6.35 -17.57 10.75
C GLY A 220 6.59 -17.85 12.21
N ASP A 221 7.72 -18.50 12.49
CA ASP A 221 8.30 -18.58 13.81
C ASP A 221 9.16 -17.34 14.06
N LEU A 222 8.58 -16.36 14.76
CA LEU A 222 9.28 -15.13 15.11
C LEU A 222 10.19 -15.33 16.32
N ASN A 223 10.14 -16.50 16.98
CA ASN A 223 10.96 -16.84 18.13
C ASN A 223 10.86 -15.83 19.30
N ARG A 224 9.78 -15.04 19.32
CA ARG A 224 9.51 -13.95 20.26
C ARG A 224 8.06 -14.02 20.71
N ARG A 225 7.80 -13.72 21.99
CA ARG A 225 6.45 -13.76 22.57
C ARG A 225 5.79 -12.39 22.46
N LEU A 226 5.27 -12.07 21.27
CA LEU A 226 4.73 -10.73 20.97
C LEU A 226 3.56 -10.32 21.86
N ASN A 227 2.77 -11.30 22.33
CA ASN A 227 1.57 -11.04 23.14
C ASN A 227 1.89 -10.61 24.60
N ILE A 228 3.16 -10.56 25.01
CA ILE A 228 3.51 -10.07 26.35
C ILE A 228 3.30 -8.55 26.38
N PRO A 229 2.54 -8.00 27.34
CA PRO A 229 2.35 -6.56 27.42
C PRO A 229 3.68 -5.81 27.51
N GLY A 230 3.88 -4.82 26.62
CA GLY A 230 5.12 -4.04 26.55
C GLY A 230 6.29 -4.76 25.88
N ASP A 231 6.02 -5.77 25.04
CA ASP A 231 7.07 -6.41 24.25
C ASP A 231 7.74 -5.41 23.30
N GLU A 232 9.03 -5.18 23.48
CA GLU A 232 9.78 -4.14 22.73
C GLU A 232 9.90 -4.45 21.24
N PHE A 233 9.81 -5.73 20.82
CA PHE A 233 9.77 -6.06 19.39
C PHE A 233 8.41 -5.68 18.79
N TRP A 234 7.32 -6.04 19.48
CA TRP A 234 5.97 -5.68 19.06
C TRP A 234 5.77 -4.17 19.01
N GLN A 235 6.16 -3.44 20.07
CA GLN A 235 6.01 -1.99 20.14
C GLN A 235 6.74 -1.22 19.06
N GLU A 236 7.84 -1.76 18.54
CA GLU A 236 8.57 -1.12 17.44
C GLU A 236 7.93 -1.43 16.09
N ILE A 237 7.34 -2.63 15.89
CA ILE A 237 6.71 -2.95 14.60
C ILE A 237 5.24 -2.52 14.47
N ASP A 238 4.63 -2.20 15.60
CA ASP A 238 3.24 -1.76 15.75
C ASP A 238 3.24 -0.39 16.43
N ASP A 239 3.98 0.56 15.84
CA ASP A 239 4.18 1.91 16.37
C ASP A 239 3.32 2.98 15.67
N SER A 240 2.51 2.58 14.69
CA SER A 240 1.73 3.49 13.82
C SER A 240 2.57 4.48 13.02
N GLU A 241 3.86 4.18 12.77
CA GLU A 241 4.71 4.88 11.82
C GLU A 241 4.83 4.08 10.50
N PRO A 242 4.97 4.74 9.33
CA PRO A 242 4.90 6.19 9.10
C PRO A 242 3.49 6.76 9.23
N ASP A 243 2.48 5.90 9.31
CA ASP A 243 1.09 6.24 9.52
C ASP A 243 0.37 5.06 10.21
N ILE A 244 -0.85 5.29 10.69
CA ILE A 244 -1.66 4.28 11.40
C ILE A 244 -1.99 3.03 10.54
N GLY A 245 -1.58 2.97 9.27
CA GLY A 245 -1.54 1.75 8.46
C GLY A 245 -0.55 0.69 8.97
N ALA A 246 0.40 1.08 9.84
CA ALA A 246 1.24 0.18 10.63
C ALA A 246 0.62 -0.22 11.98
N ASP A 247 -0.67 0.02 12.20
CA ASP A 247 -1.43 -0.60 13.30
C ASP A 247 -1.65 -2.07 12.95
N LEU A 248 -0.79 -2.93 13.50
CA LEU A 248 -0.73 -4.36 13.20
C LEU A 248 -1.56 -5.14 14.22
N GLU A 249 -2.07 -6.29 13.81
CA GLU A 249 -2.62 -7.26 14.76
C GLU A 249 -2.02 -8.65 14.50
N THR A 250 -1.76 -9.40 15.56
CA THR A 250 -1.40 -10.81 15.46
C THR A 250 -2.60 -11.69 15.77
N ILE A 251 -2.84 -12.73 14.97
CA ILE A 251 -3.98 -13.65 15.17
C ILE A 251 -3.95 -14.40 16.51
N THR A 252 -2.81 -14.38 17.18
CA THR A 252 -2.56 -15.00 18.49
C THR A 252 -2.92 -14.10 19.65
N GLU A 253 -3.25 -12.82 19.43
CA GLU A 253 -3.50 -11.86 20.51
C GLU A 253 -4.63 -12.37 21.44
N GLY A 254 -4.39 -12.28 22.75
CA GLY A 254 -5.34 -12.77 23.77
C GLY A 254 -5.52 -14.29 23.80
N ARG A 255 -4.71 -15.06 23.06
CA ARG A 255 -4.80 -16.53 22.98
C ARG A 255 -3.61 -17.21 23.66
N LEU A 256 -3.87 -18.41 24.19
CA LEU A 256 -2.85 -19.31 24.72
C LEU A 256 -2.70 -20.55 23.84
N SER A 257 -1.48 -21.04 23.73
CA SER A 257 -1.14 -22.26 23.02
C SER A 257 -1.56 -23.50 23.81
N SER A 258 -2.17 -24.45 23.09
CA SER A 258 -2.42 -25.81 23.56
C SER A 258 -1.50 -26.83 22.91
N CYS A 259 -0.53 -26.38 22.09
CA CYS A 259 0.35 -27.29 21.36
C CYS A 259 1.19 -28.14 22.30
N ASN A 260 1.83 -27.53 23.29
CA ASN A 260 2.77 -28.19 24.20
C ASN A 260 2.67 -27.54 25.59
N ARG A 261 3.62 -27.84 26.48
CA ARG A 261 3.70 -27.26 27.82
C ARG A 261 3.83 -25.73 27.85
N TYR A 262 4.35 -25.10 26.78
CA TYR A 262 4.49 -23.65 26.68
C TYR A 262 3.18 -23.00 26.21
N LYS A 263 2.73 -21.98 26.94
CA LYS A 263 1.43 -21.32 26.72
C LYS A 263 1.50 -20.07 25.86
N ASP A 264 2.65 -19.41 25.82
CA ASP A 264 2.87 -18.25 24.97
C ASP A 264 3.22 -18.70 23.55
N TYR A 265 2.67 -18.02 22.55
CA TYR A 265 3.04 -18.22 21.16
C TYR A 265 4.40 -17.59 20.84
N ILE A 266 5.11 -18.21 19.92
CA ILE A 266 6.27 -17.64 19.21
C ILE A 266 6.10 -17.72 17.69
N ASP A 267 5.20 -18.60 17.23
CA ASP A 267 4.63 -18.56 15.88
C ASP A 267 3.53 -17.52 15.82
N HIS A 268 3.62 -16.63 14.84
CA HIS A 268 2.66 -15.55 14.65
C HIS A 268 2.24 -15.45 13.18
N ILE A 269 1.03 -14.93 12.99
CA ILE A 269 0.59 -14.34 11.72
C ILE A 269 0.20 -12.92 12.06
N VAL A 270 1.07 -11.98 11.68
CA VAL A 270 0.93 -10.54 11.86
C VAL A 270 0.31 -9.96 10.59
N LEU A 271 -0.74 -9.15 10.74
CA LEU A 271 -1.58 -8.64 9.67
C LEU A 271 -1.62 -7.12 9.71
N ASP A 272 -1.67 -6.45 8.56
CA ASP A 272 -2.08 -5.05 8.52
C ASP A 272 -3.54 -4.89 8.94
N LYS A 273 -3.88 -3.74 9.53
CA LYS A 273 -5.22 -3.42 10.04
C LYS A 273 -6.38 -3.79 9.11
N GLY A 274 -6.23 -3.59 7.80
CA GLY A 274 -7.33 -3.89 6.89
C GLY A 274 -7.45 -5.37 6.55
N VAL A 275 -6.35 -6.12 6.56
CA VAL A 275 -6.40 -7.59 6.49
C VAL A 275 -7.00 -8.17 7.76
N THR A 276 -6.67 -7.62 8.93
CA THR A 276 -7.29 -8.01 10.20
C THR A 276 -8.82 -7.89 10.14
N ARG A 277 -9.36 -6.80 9.60
CA ARG A 277 -10.83 -6.64 9.48
C ARG A 277 -11.47 -7.60 8.48
N ALA A 278 -10.69 -8.11 7.53
CA ALA A 278 -11.13 -9.15 6.61
C ALA A 278 -11.03 -10.55 7.23
N VAL A 279 -10.38 -10.71 8.38
CA VAL A 279 -10.34 -11.98 9.10
C VAL A 279 -11.67 -12.24 9.78
N SER A 280 -12.19 -13.47 9.60
CA SER A 280 -13.26 -13.96 10.45
C SER A 280 -12.67 -14.38 11.80
N GLU A 281 -13.01 -13.72 12.92
CA GLU A 281 -12.49 -14.06 14.26
C GLU A 281 -12.67 -15.54 14.64
N ARG A 282 -13.76 -16.17 14.16
CA ARG A 282 -14.06 -17.59 14.40
C ARG A 282 -13.22 -18.55 13.55
N SER A 283 -12.42 -18.03 12.62
CA SER A 283 -11.60 -18.84 11.71
C SER A 283 -10.23 -19.19 12.28
N PHE A 284 -9.78 -18.55 13.37
CA PHE A 284 -8.53 -18.92 14.02
C PHE A 284 -8.54 -20.41 14.39
N PHE A 285 -7.44 -21.10 14.11
CA PHE A 285 -7.21 -22.45 14.58
C PHE A 285 -5.76 -22.68 15.00
N GLN A 286 -5.57 -23.60 15.94
CA GLN A 286 -4.32 -24.30 16.19
C GLN A 286 -4.55 -25.79 15.95
N LEU A 287 -3.82 -26.39 15.03
CA LEU A 287 -3.92 -27.83 14.75
C LEU A 287 -2.99 -28.58 15.69
N VAL A 288 -3.51 -28.96 16.85
CA VAL A 288 -2.75 -29.72 17.86
C VAL A 288 -2.59 -31.18 17.42
N TYR A 289 -1.40 -31.72 17.66
CA TYR A 289 -1.10 -33.14 17.42
C TYR A 289 -1.89 -34.04 18.36
N LYS A 290 -2.22 -35.24 17.89
CA LYS A 290 -2.95 -36.26 18.66
C LYS A 290 -2.00 -37.10 19.51
N GLU A 291 -0.74 -37.17 19.10
CA GLU A 291 0.33 -37.88 19.78
C GLU A 291 0.68 -37.20 21.11
N ALA A 292 1.39 -37.90 22.00
CA ALA A 292 1.93 -37.28 23.20
C ALA A 292 3.02 -36.26 22.82
N GLU A 293 3.27 -35.26 23.69
CA GLU A 293 4.24 -34.18 23.41
C GLU A 293 5.63 -34.68 23.01
N SER A 294 6.12 -35.76 23.65
CA SER A 294 7.40 -36.38 23.32
C SER A 294 7.46 -37.06 21.94
N GLU A 295 6.30 -37.30 21.32
CA GLU A 295 6.13 -37.97 20.03
C GLU A 295 5.64 -37.03 18.94
N HIS A 296 5.43 -35.73 19.24
CA HIS A 296 4.97 -34.76 18.27
C HIS A 296 5.89 -34.68 17.06
N PRO A 297 5.39 -34.71 15.81
CA PRO A 297 6.23 -34.73 14.62
C PRO A 297 6.97 -33.40 14.31
N SER A 298 6.61 -32.32 14.99
CA SER A 298 7.35 -31.05 15.16
C SER A 298 7.09 -30.53 16.58
N ASP A 299 8.02 -29.81 17.19
CA ASP A 299 7.83 -29.11 18.47
C ASP A 299 6.89 -27.88 18.36
N HIS A 300 6.53 -27.49 17.14
CA HIS A 300 5.52 -26.47 16.83
C HIS A 300 4.26 -27.08 16.24
N CYS A 301 3.09 -26.53 16.59
CA CYS A 301 1.81 -26.88 15.99
C CYS A 301 1.36 -25.76 15.04
N PRO A 302 0.85 -26.09 13.85
CA PRO A 302 0.44 -25.06 12.91
C PRO A 302 -0.74 -24.24 13.44
N ILE A 303 -0.64 -22.92 13.26
CA ILE A 303 -1.73 -21.97 13.50
C ILE A 303 -2.14 -21.31 12.19
N GLY A 304 -3.40 -20.88 12.08
CA GLY A 304 -3.88 -20.24 10.87
C GLY A 304 -5.20 -19.51 11.04
N VAL A 305 -5.57 -18.80 9.97
CA VAL A 305 -6.73 -17.90 9.90
C VAL A 305 -7.29 -17.87 8.48
N THR A 306 -8.56 -17.49 8.33
CA THR A 306 -9.19 -17.27 7.02
C THR A 306 -9.49 -15.79 6.80
N ILE A 307 -9.05 -15.30 5.65
CA ILE A 307 -9.21 -13.91 5.19
C ILE A 307 -10.29 -13.87 4.11
N ASP A 308 -11.27 -12.98 4.26
CA ASP A 308 -12.23 -12.63 3.22
C ASP A 308 -11.58 -11.68 2.20
N MET A 309 -11.10 -12.26 1.11
CA MET A 309 -10.42 -11.52 0.04
C MET A 309 -11.37 -10.54 -0.68
N THR A 310 -12.68 -10.69 -0.55
CA THR A 310 -13.65 -9.74 -1.14
C THR A 310 -13.77 -8.47 -0.30
N ALA A 311 -13.51 -8.54 1.00
CA ALA A 311 -13.51 -7.39 1.91
C ALA A 311 -12.30 -6.45 1.69
N LEU A 312 -11.26 -6.94 1.00
CA LEU A 312 -10.06 -6.16 0.61
C LEU A 312 -10.27 -5.34 -0.68
N LYS A 313 -11.42 -5.45 -1.33
CA LYS A 313 -11.70 -4.74 -2.58
C LYS A 313 -11.86 -3.25 -2.31
N LEU A 314 -11.09 -2.45 -3.06
CA LEU A 314 -11.18 -0.99 -3.01
C LEU A 314 -12.58 -0.51 -3.43
N SER A 315 -13.01 0.61 -2.86
CA SER A 315 -14.27 1.27 -3.18
C SER A 315 -14.43 1.55 -4.68
N PRO A 316 -15.69 1.60 -5.19
CA PRO A 316 -15.95 1.94 -6.58
C PRO A 316 -15.42 3.32 -6.98
N ASP A 317 -15.54 4.32 -6.11
CA ASP A 317 -15.10 5.70 -6.36
C ASP A 317 -13.57 5.82 -6.44
N TYR A 318 -12.84 5.19 -5.51
CA TYR A 318 -11.37 5.14 -5.57
C TYR A 318 -10.90 4.46 -6.87
N ARG A 319 -11.48 3.31 -7.21
CA ARG A 319 -11.11 2.58 -8.44
C ARG A 319 -11.45 3.38 -9.69
N TRP A 320 -12.57 4.11 -9.68
CA TRP A 320 -12.93 4.96 -10.81
C TRP A 320 -11.93 6.11 -10.96
N ARG A 321 -11.54 6.80 -9.90
CA ARG A 321 -10.52 7.86 -9.96
C ARG A 321 -9.16 7.33 -10.44
N HIS A 322 -8.67 6.25 -9.82
CA HIS A 322 -7.30 5.81 -10.00
C HIS A 322 -7.08 4.90 -11.22
N ASN A 323 -8.03 4.01 -11.52
CA ASN A 323 -7.85 2.97 -12.53
C ASN A 323 -8.56 3.27 -13.86
N SER A 324 -9.56 4.16 -13.86
CA SER A 324 -10.35 4.40 -15.07
C SER A 324 -9.63 5.32 -16.04
N LEU A 325 -9.70 4.99 -17.33
CA LEU A 325 -9.28 5.93 -18.38
C LEU A 325 -10.29 7.08 -18.50
N GLU A 326 -11.53 6.87 -18.09
CA GLU A 326 -12.61 7.84 -18.04
C GLU A 326 -12.23 9.04 -17.18
N TYR A 327 -11.81 8.85 -15.92
CA TYR A 327 -11.38 9.93 -15.04
C TYR A 327 -10.25 10.74 -15.67
N ARG A 328 -9.19 10.06 -16.12
CA ARG A 328 -8.03 10.69 -16.79
C ARG A 328 -8.41 11.47 -18.04
N THR A 329 -9.38 10.98 -18.81
CA THR A 329 -9.87 11.62 -20.03
C THR A 329 -10.72 12.84 -19.69
N ILE A 330 -11.60 12.73 -18.70
CA ILE A 330 -12.49 13.82 -18.28
C ILE A 330 -11.69 14.98 -17.70
N THR A 331 -10.81 14.74 -16.72
CA THR A 331 -10.01 15.79 -16.08
C THR A 331 -9.13 16.51 -17.08
N ARG A 332 -8.40 15.76 -17.92
CA ARG A 332 -7.59 16.33 -18.99
C ARG A 332 -8.42 17.18 -19.96
N SER A 333 -9.59 16.70 -20.38
CA SER A 333 -10.46 17.44 -21.30
C SER A 333 -10.98 18.73 -20.68
N VAL A 334 -11.32 18.73 -19.38
CA VAL A 334 -11.72 19.95 -18.66
C VAL A 334 -10.57 20.97 -18.67
N PHE A 335 -9.34 20.55 -18.36
CA PHE A 335 -8.18 21.45 -18.39
C PHE A 335 -7.86 21.97 -19.79
N GLU A 336 -7.97 21.14 -20.84
CA GLU A 336 -7.79 21.58 -22.23
C GLU A 336 -8.83 22.63 -22.63
N ARG A 337 -10.11 22.46 -22.22
CA ARG A 337 -11.16 23.46 -22.44
C ARG A 337 -10.91 24.74 -21.64
N ALA A 338 -10.49 24.63 -20.38
CA ALA A 338 -10.14 25.79 -19.56
C ALA A 338 -8.98 26.59 -20.18
N ALA A 339 -7.97 25.89 -20.70
CA ALA A 339 -6.81 26.50 -21.34
C ALA A 339 -7.22 27.22 -22.64
N ALA A 340 -8.07 26.60 -23.47
CA ALA A 340 -8.62 27.23 -24.67
C ALA A 340 -9.45 28.48 -24.33
N ARG A 341 -10.32 28.39 -23.31
CA ARG A 341 -11.14 29.52 -22.89
C ARG A 341 -10.31 30.66 -22.29
N LEU A 342 -9.23 30.35 -21.58
CA LEU A 342 -8.31 31.37 -21.06
C LEU A 342 -7.72 32.24 -22.18
N GLU A 343 -7.33 31.65 -23.31
CA GLU A 343 -6.81 32.40 -24.46
C GLU A 343 -7.84 33.37 -25.05
N GLU A 344 -9.11 32.99 -25.05
CA GLU A 344 -10.22 33.85 -25.48
C GLU A 344 -10.43 34.99 -24.48
N LEU A 345 -10.51 34.66 -23.19
CA LEU A 345 -10.72 35.62 -22.10
C LEU A 345 -9.60 36.66 -22.02
N ILE A 346 -8.35 36.28 -22.27
CA ILE A 346 -7.22 37.21 -22.34
C ILE A 346 -7.46 38.31 -23.38
N LYS A 347 -8.09 37.97 -24.51
CA LYS A 347 -8.43 38.91 -25.59
C LYS A 347 -9.69 39.70 -25.27
N GLU A 348 -10.75 39.02 -24.85
CA GLU A 348 -12.06 39.61 -24.57
C GLU A 348 -12.02 40.62 -23.43
N GLN A 349 -11.31 40.30 -22.35
CA GLN A 349 -11.30 41.10 -21.12
C GLN A 349 -10.17 42.12 -21.06
N ASN A 350 -9.54 42.42 -22.20
CA ASN A 350 -8.46 43.39 -22.32
C ASN A 350 -7.28 43.13 -21.38
N CYS A 351 -6.95 41.87 -21.07
CA CYS A 351 -5.71 41.45 -20.39
C CYS A 351 -4.51 41.51 -21.36
N ASN A 352 -4.28 42.69 -21.91
CA ASN A 352 -3.20 42.99 -22.86
C ASN A 352 -1.85 43.14 -22.15
N SER A 353 -0.78 43.37 -22.89
CA SER A 353 0.59 43.47 -22.35
C SER A 353 0.76 44.46 -21.19
N ASN A 354 -0.08 45.49 -21.09
CA ASN A 354 0.04 46.56 -20.10
C ASN A 354 -0.62 46.23 -18.74
N ASN A 355 -1.57 45.29 -18.71
CA ASN A 355 -2.31 44.92 -17.48
C ASN A 355 -2.36 43.40 -17.23
N ARG A 356 -1.73 42.58 -18.07
CA ARG A 356 -1.65 41.11 -17.94
C ARG A 356 -1.19 40.63 -16.57
N ALA A 357 -0.24 41.34 -15.96
CA ALA A 357 0.23 41.05 -14.61
C ALA A 357 -0.86 41.25 -13.53
N LYS A 358 -2.00 41.87 -13.83
CA LYS A 358 -3.16 42.00 -12.94
C LYS A 358 -4.23 40.96 -13.22
N CYS A 359 -4.04 40.10 -14.21
CA CYS A 359 -5.00 39.06 -14.54
C CYS A 359 -4.60 37.76 -13.86
N VAL A 360 -5.59 37.05 -13.33
CA VAL A 360 -5.39 35.84 -12.54
C VAL A 360 -6.41 34.78 -12.90
N ILE A 361 -6.03 33.51 -12.86
CA ILE A 361 -6.99 32.40 -12.75
C ILE A 361 -7.09 31.96 -11.29
N VAL A 362 -8.28 31.56 -10.86
CA VAL A 362 -8.48 30.97 -9.54
C VAL A 362 -8.58 29.46 -9.69
N VAL A 363 -7.84 28.73 -8.87
CA VAL A 363 -7.89 27.26 -8.84
C VAL A 363 -8.04 26.79 -7.39
N ASP A 364 -8.79 25.71 -7.16
CA ASP A 364 -8.57 24.90 -5.96
C ASP A 364 -7.24 24.11 -6.08
N ILE A 365 -6.80 23.51 -4.99
CA ILE A 365 -5.62 22.64 -4.92
C ILE A 365 -6.03 21.18 -4.83
N ASP A 366 -6.72 20.78 -3.78
CA ASP A 366 -6.99 19.37 -3.48
C ASP A 366 -8.03 18.83 -4.47
N GLU A 367 -7.77 17.66 -5.07
CA GLU A 367 -8.61 17.02 -6.11
C GLU A 367 -8.81 17.84 -7.40
N THR A 368 -8.16 19.01 -7.47
CA THR A 368 -8.17 19.91 -8.63
C THR A 368 -6.80 19.98 -9.29
N ILE A 369 -5.75 20.37 -8.57
CA ILE A 369 -4.36 20.39 -9.06
C ILE A 369 -3.58 19.21 -8.47
N LEU A 370 -3.68 19.00 -7.15
CA LEU A 370 -3.05 17.90 -6.43
C LEU A 370 -4.03 16.75 -6.24
N ASP A 371 -3.63 15.55 -6.63
CA ASP A 371 -4.35 14.31 -6.40
C ASP A 371 -3.98 13.76 -5.02
N ASN A 372 -4.91 13.83 -4.07
CA ASN A 372 -4.74 13.33 -2.72
C ASN A 372 -5.34 11.94 -2.54
N SER A 373 -5.62 11.20 -3.62
CA SER A 373 -6.14 9.84 -3.51
C SER A 373 -5.21 8.89 -2.75
N GLY A 374 -3.91 9.21 -2.61
CA GLY A 374 -3.01 8.50 -1.68
C GLY A 374 -3.48 8.56 -0.23
N TYR A 375 -3.92 9.75 0.24
CA TYR A 375 -4.57 9.89 1.55
C TYR A 375 -5.88 9.10 1.61
N ASP A 376 -6.74 9.23 0.59
CA ASP A 376 -8.03 8.53 0.57
C ASP A 376 -7.83 7.00 0.64
N LYS A 377 -6.81 6.48 -0.05
CA LYS A 377 -6.43 5.07 0.05
C LYS A 377 -6.14 4.71 1.50
N ILE A 378 -5.27 5.45 2.18
CA ILE A 378 -4.87 5.16 3.56
C ILE A 378 -6.08 5.32 4.50
N ALA A 379 -6.70 6.49 4.55
CA ALA A 379 -7.78 6.82 5.49
C ALA A 379 -9.07 6.02 5.26
N GLN A 380 -9.53 5.91 4.00
CA GLN A 380 -10.82 5.31 3.68
C GLN A 380 -10.71 3.82 3.37
N GLU A 381 -9.71 3.42 2.58
CA GLU A 381 -9.60 2.03 2.12
C GLU A 381 -8.84 1.16 3.11
N LEU A 382 -7.70 1.64 3.64
CA LEU A 382 -6.89 0.88 4.58
C LEU A 382 -7.48 0.93 6.00
N LEU A 383 -7.76 2.13 6.47
CA LEU A 383 -8.07 2.41 7.87
C LEU A 383 -9.54 2.61 8.15
N ARG A 384 -10.37 2.86 7.14
CA ARG A 384 -11.82 3.11 7.29
C ARG A 384 -12.13 4.08 8.45
N THR A 385 -11.28 5.06 8.68
CA THR A 385 -11.43 6.06 9.74
C THR A 385 -12.39 7.18 9.35
N GLY A 386 -12.66 7.33 8.05
CA GLY A 386 -13.17 8.59 7.53
C GLY A 386 -12.04 9.63 7.48
N PHE A 387 -12.41 10.91 7.34
CA PHE A 387 -11.47 12.01 7.44
C PHE A 387 -10.86 12.08 8.85
N ASP A 388 -9.56 11.85 8.93
CA ASP A 388 -8.75 12.07 10.12
C ASP A 388 -7.84 13.29 9.92
N ARG A 389 -7.92 14.23 10.86
CA ARG A 389 -7.20 15.51 10.77
C ARG A 389 -5.70 15.37 10.94
N GLN A 390 -5.24 14.52 11.86
CA GLN A 390 -3.83 14.34 12.14
C GLN A 390 -3.15 13.63 10.97
N LEU A 391 -3.79 12.58 10.45
CA LEU A 391 -3.32 11.89 9.26
C LEU A 391 -3.28 12.81 8.03
N TRP A 392 -4.30 13.68 7.87
CA TRP A 392 -4.32 14.66 6.78
C TRP A 392 -3.17 15.66 6.89
N ASP A 393 -2.89 16.17 8.10
CA ASP A 393 -1.80 17.11 8.31
C ASP A 393 -0.45 16.44 8.01
N THR A 394 -0.23 15.18 8.42
CA THR A 394 0.96 14.40 8.05
C THR A 394 1.08 14.19 6.53
N TRP A 395 -0.01 13.82 5.85
CA TRP A 395 -0.05 13.66 4.39
C TRP A 395 0.39 14.94 3.66
N VAL A 396 -0.13 16.09 4.10
CA VAL A 396 0.23 17.40 3.53
C VAL A 396 1.70 17.73 3.80
N GLU A 397 2.22 17.43 5.00
CA GLU A 397 3.63 17.68 5.35
C GLU A 397 4.61 16.84 4.54
N ASN A 398 4.24 15.60 4.16
CA ASN A 398 5.08 14.76 3.30
C ASN A 398 5.25 15.35 1.89
N ALA A 399 4.28 16.15 1.43
CA ALA A 399 4.28 16.75 0.09
C ALA A 399 4.54 15.72 -1.02
N GLU A 400 3.75 14.63 -0.98
CA GLU A 400 3.82 13.48 -1.88
C GLU A 400 2.56 13.31 -2.75
N ALA A 401 1.62 14.27 -2.71
CA ALA A 401 0.46 14.25 -3.59
C ALA A 401 0.90 14.28 -5.06
N GLU A 402 0.18 13.55 -5.91
CA GLU A 402 0.43 13.49 -7.34
C GLU A 402 -0.29 14.64 -8.07
N LEU A 403 -0.10 14.73 -9.39
CA LEU A 403 -0.77 15.74 -10.21
C LEU A 403 -2.09 15.18 -10.77
N VAL A 404 -3.19 15.91 -10.58
CA VAL A 404 -4.46 15.61 -11.28
C VAL A 404 -4.21 15.62 -12.80
N PRO A 405 -4.66 14.60 -13.55
CA PRO A 405 -4.32 14.47 -14.96
C PRO A 405 -4.70 15.72 -15.79
N GLY A 406 -3.69 16.35 -16.40
CA GLY A 406 -3.85 17.54 -17.24
C GLY A 406 -3.82 18.88 -16.50
N ALA A 407 -3.66 18.92 -15.18
CA ALA A 407 -3.59 20.17 -14.41
C ALA A 407 -2.43 21.09 -14.86
N ASP A 408 -1.32 20.50 -15.31
CA ASP A 408 -0.17 21.19 -15.88
C ASP A 408 -0.50 21.99 -17.14
N ILE A 409 -1.50 21.57 -17.92
CA ILE A 409 -1.89 22.21 -19.19
C ILE A 409 -2.31 23.65 -18.93
N LEU A 410 -3.31 23.85 -18.07
CA LEU A 410 -3.80 25.18 -17.74
C LEU A 410 -2.78 25.98 -16.94
N TRP A 411 -2.12 25.34 -15.96
CA TRP A 411 -1.13 25.98 -15.10
C TRP A 411 0.01 26.59 -15.93
N ASN A 412 0.64 25.79 -16.79
CA ASN A 412 1.75 26.24 -17.62
C ASN A 412 1.29 27.24 -18.68
N LEU A 413 0.09 27.06 -19.27
CA LEU A 413 -0.43 28.02 -20.23
C LEU A 413 -0.63 29.38 -19.58
N ALA A 414 -1.30 29.47 -18.43
CA ALA A 414 -1.56 30.73 -17.74
C ALA A 414 -0.25 31.50 -17.48
N LEU A 415 0.74 30.82 -16.90
CA LEU A 415 2.03 31.43 -16.60
C LEU A 415 2.82 31.82 -17.85
N SER A 416 2.77 31.00 -18.92
CA SER A 416 3.41 31.32 -20.21
C SER A 416 2.81 32.56 -20.86
N ARG A 417 1.52 32.81 -20.60
CA ARG A 417 0.79 34.01 -21.04
C ARG A 417 0.83 35.12 -20.02
N GLY A 418 1.71 35.05 -19.00
CA GLY A 418 1.87 36.10 -17.99
C GLY A 418 0.64 36.34 -17.12
N VAL A 419 -0.34 35.44 -17.15
CA VAL A 419 -1.50 35.41 -16.25
C VAL A 419 -1.04 34.72 -14.97
N LYS A 420 -1.34 35.31 -13.82
CA LYS A 420 -0.98 34.75 -12.50
C LYS A 420 -1.97 33.67 -12.08
N ILE A 421 -1.63 32.95 -11.01
CA ILE A 421 -2.51 31.94 -10.41
C ILE A 421 -2.78 32.29 -8.95
N ALA A 422 -4.05 32.33 -8.57
CA ALA A 422 -4.49 32.39 -7.18
C ALA A 422 -5.07 31.02 -6.80
N ALA A 423 -4.27 30.22 -6.11
CA ALA A 423 -4.68 28.93 -5.58
C ALA A 423 -5.39 29.11 -4.23
N ILE A 424 -6.70 28.87 -4.18
CA ILE A 424 -7.54 29.08 -2.99
C ILE A 424 -8.00 27.72 -2.46
N THR A 425 -7.38 27.27 -1.36
CA THR A 425 -7.49 25.89 -0.84
C THR A 425 -7.99 25.86 0.60
N ASN A 426 -8.75 24.83 0.98
CA ASN A 426 -9.16 24.63 2.37
C ASN A 426 -8.09 23.99 3.28
N ARG A 427 -6.88 23.69 2.76
CA ARG A 427 -5.67 23.58 3.59
C ARG A 427 -5.48 24.83 4.43
N THR A 428 -4.81 24.74 5.57
CA THR A 428 -4.62 25.90 6.45
C THR A 428 -3.61 26.88 5.85
N ALA A 429 -3.66 28.15 6.28
CA ALA A 429 -2.66 29.14 5.86
C ALA A 429 -1.21 28.73 6.19
N GLN A 430 -1.01 27.96 7.27
CA GLN A 430 0.29 27.43 7.66
C GLN A 430 0.82 26.40 6.65
N GLN A 431 -0.07 25.65 5.99
CA GLN A 431 0.25 24.63 5.00
C GLN A 431 0.59 25.20 3.60
N ALA A 432 0.57 26.52 3.41
CA ALA A 432 0.77 27.13 2.10
C ALA A 432 2.18 26.86 1.52
N GLU A 433 3.23 26.87 2.34
CA GLU A 433 4.61 26.65 1.86
C GLU A 433 4.88 25.19 1.53
N ILE A 434 4.39 24.26 2.34
CA ILE A 434 4.57 22.83 2.06
C ILE A 434 3.74 22.40 0.84
N THR A 435 2.56 23.01 0.65
CA THR A 435 1.78 22.86 -0.59
C THR A 435 2.55 23.39 -1.81
N ARG A 436 3.24 24.53 -1.68
CA ARG A 436 4.13 25.04 -2.74
C ARG A 436 5.23 24.04 -3.08
N THR A 437 5.86 23.49 -2.05
CA THR A 437 6.92 22.48 -2.21
C THR A 437 6.39 21.26 -2.98
N ASN A 438 5.18 20.80 -2.69
CA ASN A 438 4.55 19.70 -3.44
C ASN A 438 4.36 20.05 -4.93
N LEU A 439 3.84 21.24 -5.23
CA LEU A 439 3.64 21.70 -6.62
C LEU A 439 4.96 21.80 -7.38
N GLU A 440 6.02 22.31 -6.74
CA GLU A 440 7.35 22.44 -7.34
C GLU A 440 8.03 21.08 -7.57
N LYS A 441 7.86 20.11 -6.66
CA LYS A 441 8.29 18.72 -6.86
C LYS A 441 7.67 18.10 -8.11
N LEU A 442 6.42 18.46 -8.43
CA LEU A 442 5.70 18.00 -9.62
C LEU A 442 6.06 18.78 -10.90
N GLY A 443 7.02 19.72 -10.82
CA GLY A 443 7.49 20.50 -11.97
C GLY A 443 6.62 21.70 -12.32
N LEU A 444 5.64 22.06 -11.48
CA LEU A 444 4.85 23.27 -11.66
C LEU A 444 5.61 24.49 -11.12
N ASN A 445 5.72 25.54 -11.92
CA ASN A 445 6.26 26.80 -11.43
C ASN A 445 5.26 27.42 -10.44
N ALA A 446 5.59 27.38 -9.15
CA ALA A 446 4.78 27.95 -8.07
C ALA A 446 5.49 29.14 -7.41
N SER A 447 6.30 29.91 -8.15
CA SER A 447 7.05 31.02 -7.57
C SER A 447 6.09 32.09 -7.00
N PRO A 448 6.38 32.68 -5.82
CA PRO A 448 5.49 33.64 -5.19
C PRO A 448 5.15 34.88 -6.05
N GLU A 449 6.00 35.26 -7.00
CA GLU A 449 5.74 36.36 -7.95
C GLU A 449 4.61 36.04 -8.95
N LYS A 450 4.37 34.75 -9.18
CA LYS A 450 3.43 34.25 -10.18
C LYS A 450 2.22 33.55 -9.57
N VAL A 451 2.40 32.94 -8.40
CA VAL A 451 1.41 32.07 -7.77
C VAL A 451 1.23 32.46 -6.30
N CYS A 452 0.02 32.88 -5.95
CA CYS A 452 -0.38 33.04 -4.57
C CYS A 452 -1.17 31.81 -4.10
N ILE A 453 -0.80 31.23 -2.96
CA ILE A 453 -1.54 30.14 -2.30
C ILE A 453 -2.22 30.69 -1.05
N LEU A 454 -3.55 30.69 -1.03
CA LEU A 454 -4.38 31.20 0.06
C LEU A 454 -5.09 30.05 0.78
N GLY A 455 -4.45 29.57 1.84
CA GLY A 455 -5.04 28.63 2.79
C GLY A 455 -6.11 29.28 3.67
N LYS A 456 -6.95 28.45 4.26
CA LYS A 456 -8.02 28.81 5.19
C LYS A 456 -7.46 29.40 6.49
N THR A 457 -8.16 30.40 7.00
CA THR A 457 -7.91 31.09 8.26
C THR A 457 -9.18 31.13 9.12
N GLU A 458 -9.06 31.57 10.37
CA GLU A 458 -10.22 31.79 11.24
C GLU A 458 -11.20 32.84 10.67
N LYS A 459 -10.70 33.80 9.86
CA LYS A 459 -11.52 34.84 9.24
C LYS A 459 -12.50 34.30 8.20
N ASP A 460 -12.23 33.12 7.64
CA ASP A 460 -13.11 32.45 6.67
C ASP A 460 -14.40 31.90 7.32
N GLN A 461 -14.54 31.95 8.65
CA GLN A 461 -15.74 31.52 9.37
C GLN A 461 -16.83 32.61 9.46
N SER A 462 -16.68 33.74 8.78
CA SER A 462 -17.61 34.87 8.89
C SER A 462 -18.97 34.59 8.23
N THR A 463 -20.05 35.10 8.84
CA THR A 463 -21.43 35.02 8.31
C THR A 463 -21.67 35.89 7.07
N GLU A 464 -20.71 36.73 6.69
CA GLU A 464 -20.79 37.64 5.54
C GLU A 464 -20.39 36.98 4.21
N THR A 465 -20.01 35.71 4.23
CA THR A 465 -19.58 34.95 3.05
C THR A 465 -20.64 33.92 2.65
N HIS A 466 -20.82 33.77 1.34
CA HIS A 466 -21.71 32.75 0.80
C HIS A 466 -21.00 31.41 0.70
N ASN A 467 -19.69 31.27 0.72
CA ASN A 467 -19.03 29.99 0.99
C ASN A 467 -17.63 30.20 1.58
N SER A 468 -17.00 29.08 1.97
CA SER A 468 -15.73 29.06 2.70
C SER A 468 -14.55 29.73 1.99
N LYS A 469 -14.63 29.96 0.67
CA LYS A 469 -13.54 30.51 -0.16
C LYS A 469 -13.80 31.95 -0.64
N ASP A 470 -15.01 32.50 -0.43
CA ASP A 470 -15.39 33.82 -0.94
C ASP A 470 -14.55 34.96 -0.38
N LEU A 471 -14.18 34.90 0.91
CA LEU A 471 -13.32 35.92 1.52
C LEU A 471 -11.99 36.00 0.76
N ARG A 472 -11.35 34.85 0.51
CA ARG A 472 -10.05 34.79 -0.16
C ARG A 472 -10.12 35.24 -1.61
N ARG A 473 -11.20 34.93 -2.34
CA ARG A 473 -11.44 35.49 -3.68
C ARG A 473 -11.53 37.03 -3.64
N ARG A 474 -12.31 37.57 -2.70
CA ARG A 474 -12.44 39.02 -2.50
C ARG A 474 -11.11 39.69 -2.19
N LEU A 475 -10.26 39.08 -1.36
CA LEU A 475 -8.93 39.60 -1.04
C LEU A 475 -8.04 39.72 -2.28
N VAL A 476 -8.11 38.75 -3.21
CA VAL A 476 -7.39 38.80 -4.49
C VAL A 476 -7.91 39.93 -5.38
N GLU A 477 -9.23 40.06 -5.51
CA GLU A 477 -9.87 41.11 -6.31
C GLU A 477 -9.56 42.52 -5.78
N GLN A 478 -9.42 42.67 -4.47
CA GLN A 478 -9.14 43.95 -3.81
C GLN A 478 -7.65 44.26 -3.68
N GLY A 479 -6.76 43.26 -3.88
CA GLY A 479 -5.34 43.43 -3.65
C GLY A 479 -4.96 43.52 -2.17
N THR A 480 -5.70 42.84 -1.32
CA THR A 480 -5.53 42.83 0.14
C THR A 480 -5.19 41.42 0.67
N ALA A 481 -4.79 40.51 -0.22
CA ALA A 481 -4.43 39.14 0.09
C ALA A 481 -3.05 39.02 0.75
N GLU A 482 -2.90 39.55 1.97
CA GLU A 482 -1.60 39.66 2.67
C GLU A 482 -0.87 38.33 2.85
N ASN A 483 -1.60 37.21 2.93
CA ASN A 483 -1.03 35.88 3.03
C ASN A 483 -0.31 35.42 1.74
N CYS A 484 -0.39 36.18 0.64
CA CYS A 484 0.40 35.93 -0.56
C CYS A 484 1.89 36.30 -0.39
N TRP A 485 2.26 37.10 0.61
CA TRP A 485 3.63 37.55 0.84
C TRP A 485 4.02 37.43 2.31
N LYS A 486 5.20 36.84 2.58
CA LYS A 486 5.74 36.71 3.95
C LYS A 486 6.41 37.99 4.44
N GLU A 487 7.13 38.67 3.57
CA GLU A 487 7.93 39.84 3.90
C GLU A 487 7.25 41.13 3.48
N LYS A 488 7.21 42.08 4.42
CA LYS A 488 6.79 43.46 4.14
C LYS A 488 7.82 44.13 3.24
N GLU A 489 7.36 45.00 2.35
CA GLU A 489 8.17 45.76 1.38
C GLU A 489 8.90 44.88 0.35
N SER A 490 8.43 43.62 0.16
CA SER A 490 8.96 42.71 -0.85
C SER A 490 8.41 42.98 -2.25
N ILE A 491 9.13 42.53 -3.29
CA ILE A 491 8.61 42.56 -4.67
C ILE A 491 7.29 41.79 -4.79
N VAL A 492 7.16 40.69 -4.05
CA VAL A 492 5.96 39.86 -3.99
C VAL A 492 4.78 40.63 -3.39
N GLN A 493 4.99 41.42 -2.34
CA GLN A 493 3.95 42.30 -1.82
C GLN A 493 3.46 43.28 -2.90
N ASN A 494 4.36 43.99 -3.58
CA ASN A 494 3.97 44.96 -4.62
C ASN A 494 3.19 44.29 -5.78
N ILE A 495 3.50 43.02 -6.06
CA ILE A 495 2.83 42.22 -7.08
C ILE A 495 1.37 41.92 -6.69
N TRP A 496 1.11 41.56 -5.43
CA TRP A 496 -0.20 41.09 -4.96
C TRP A 496 -1.02 42.15 -4.21
N GLN A 497 -0.40 43.23 -3.73
CA GLN A 497 -1.03 44.36 -3.05
C GLN A 497 -1.66 45.36 -4.06
N GLN A 498 -2.41 44.80 -5.00
CA GLN A 498 -3.16 45.56 -6.00
C GLN A 498 -4.34 44.72 -6.49
N PRO A 499 -5.45 45.34 -6.93
CA PRO A 499 -6.59 44.61 -7.47
C PRO A 499 -6.20 43.69 -8.63
N HIS A 500 -6.66 42.44 -8.58
CA HIS A 500 -6.52 41.46 -9.66
C HIS A 500 -7.88 41.13 -10.29
N GLN A 501 -7.88 40.98 -11.60
CA GLN A 501 -9.04 40.55 -12.37
C GLN A 501 -9.02 39.04 -12.52
N ILE A 502 -10.04 38.35 -11.98
CA ILE A 502 -10.19 36.91 -12.12
C ILE A 502 -10.83 36.60 -13.48
N LEU A 503 -10.18 35.75 -14.27
CA LEU A 503 -10.64 35.37 -15.60
C LEU A 503 -11.55 34.15 -15.59
N LEU A 504 -11.17 33.12 -14.83
CA LEU A 504 -11.92 31.87 -14.70
C LEU A 504 -11.61 31.20 -13.35
N TYR A 505 -12.43 30.20 -13.01
CA TYR A 505 -12.35 29.40 -11.79
C TYR A 505 -12.29 27.92 -12.16
N VAL A 506 -11.41 27.17 -11.49
CA VAL A 506 -11.32 25.71 -11.62
C VAL A 506 -11.39 25.08 -10.24
N GLY A 507 -12.17 24.02 -10.10
CA GLY A 507 -12.38 23.32 -8.84
C GLY A 507 -13.06 21.98 -9.07
N ASP A 508 -13.01 21.09 -8.10
CA ASP A 508 -13.76 19.83 -8.07
C ASP A 508 -15.03 19.95 -7.21
N ASN A 509 -15.15 21.03 -6.45
CA ASN A 509 -16.29 21.34 -5.62
C ASN A 509 -17.01 22.59 -6.13
N ILE A 510 -18.34 22.58 -6.10
CA ILE A 510 -19.15 23.74 -6.51
C ILE A 510 -18.91 25.01 -5.66
N GLU A 511 -18.42 24.87 -4.41
CA GLU A 511 -18.07 25.98 -3.53
C GLU A 511 -16.71 26.63 -3.90
N ASP A 512 -15.98 26.05 -4.86
CA ASP A 512 -14.81 26.67 -5.48
C ASP A 512 -15.19 27.83 -6.40
N PHE A 513 -16.46 27.89 -6.77
CA PHE A 513 -17.05 28.97 -7.55
C PHE A 513 -17.62 30.07 -6.63
N PRO A 514 -17.58 31.34 -7.08
CA PRO A 514 -17.97 32.48 -6.26
C PRO A 514 -19.46 32.47 -5.93
N GLN A 515 -19.78 32.72 -4.66
CA GLN A 515 -21.17 32.91 -4.17
C GLN A 515 -22.09 31.69 -4.32
N ILE A 516 -21.53 30.48 -4.40
CA ILE A 516 -22.29 29.23 -4.54
C ILE A 516 -22.15 28.38 -3.25
N LYS A 517 -23.27 27.84 -2.73
CA LYS A 517 -23.30 26.74 -1.74
C LYS A 517 -24.08 25.54 -2.28
N GLN A 518 -23.74 24.34 -1.82
CA GLN A 518 -24.43 23.12 -2.20
C GLN A 518 -25.93 23.15 -1.94
N ASN A 519 -26.33 23.64 -0.78
CA ASN A 519 -27.71 23.61 -0.35
C ASN A 519 -28.58 24.75 -0.90
N THR A 520 -27.99 25.77 -1.54
CA THR A 520 -28.74 26.93 -2.07
C THR A 520 -28.56 27.15 -3.56
N ILE A 521 -27.77 26.31 -4.25
CA ILE A 521 -27.45 26.49 -5.66
C ILE A 521 -28.68 26.39 -6.57
N ASN A 522 -28.76 27.29 -7.55
CA ASN A 522 -29.62 27.11 -8.71
C ASN A 522 -28.83 26.41 -9.81
N ALA A 523 -29.11 25.11 -10.03
CA ALA A 523 -28.39 24.30 -11.01
C ALA A 523 -28.43 24.91 -12.43
N GLY A 524 -29.52 25.58 -12.83
CA GLY A 524 -29.62 26.23 -14.14
C GLY A 524 -28.60 27.36 -14.31
N GLN A 525 -28.44 28.22 -13.30
CA GLN A 525 -27.47 29.33 -13.33
C GLN A 525 -26.02 28.83 -13.32
N MET A 526 -25.74 27.73 -12.60
CA MET A 526 -24.42 27.11 -12.63
C MET A 526 -24.10 26.56 -14.02
N LEU A 527 -25.02 25.79 -14.61
CA LEU A 527 -24.84 25.19 -15.94
C LEU A 527 -24.59 26.25 -17.03
N GLU A 528 -25.13 27.46 -16.89
CA GLU A 528 -24.85 28.56 -17.82
C GLU A 528 -23.41 29.06 -17.78
N GLN A 529 -22.69 28.87 -16.67
CA GLN A 529 -21.31 29.33 -16.45
C GLN A 529 -20.26 28.23 -16.69
N ILE A 530 -20.67 26.96 -16.67
CA ILE A 530 -19.78 25.83 -16.95
C ILE A 530 -19.15 25.98 -18.34
N ASP A 531 -17.85 25.71 -18.42
CA ASP A 531 -16.97 25.88 -19.59
C ASP A 531 -16.85 27.33 -20.11
N LYS A 532 -17.50 28.32 -19.48
CA LYS A 532 -17.33 29.75 -19.79
C LYS A 532 -16.42 30.46 -18.81
N SER A 533 -16.71 30.28 -17.52
CA SER A 533 -16.01 30.88 -16.38
C SER A 533 -15.76 29.86 -15.27
N PHE A 534 -16.55 28.79 -15.19
CA PHE A 534 -16.41 27.71 -14.22
C PHE A 534 -15.99 26.40 -14.90
N PHE A 535 -14.94 25.77 -14.41
CA PHE A 535 -14.45 24.48 -14.90
C PHE A 535 -14.46 23.49 -13.74
N LEU A 536 -15.47 22.62 -13.74
CA LEU A 536 -15.70 21.64 -12.68
C LEU A 536 -15.03 20.31 -13.03
N LEU A 537 -14.19 19.82 -12.12
CA LEU A 537 -13.61 18.49 -12.16
C LEU A 537 -14.47 17.49 -11.36
N PRO A 538 -14.45 16.20 -11.71
CA PRO A 538 -15.18 15.21 -10.95
C PRO A 538 -14.43 14.80 -9.67
N ASN A 539 -15.10 14.92 -8.52
CA ASN A 539 -14.68 14.30 -7.26
C ASN A 539 -15.87 13.52 -6.67
N ALA A 540 -15.73 12.19 -6.62
CA ALA A 540 -16.76 11.28 -6.13
C ALA A 540 -16.41 10.67 -4.76
N THR A 541 -15.30 11.09 -4.15
CA THR A 541 -14.80 10.51 -2.89
C THR A 541 -15.23 11.36 -1.69
N TYR A 542 -15.19 12.68 -1.83
CA TYR A 542 -15.66 13.62 -0.82
C TYR A 542 -16.07 14.95 -1.45
N GLY A 543 -16.76 15.80 -0.68
CA GLY A 543 -17.09 17.16 -1.11
C GLY A 543 -18.23 17.73 -0.30
N SER A 544 -18.72 18.92 -0.68
CA SER A 544 -19.89 19.53 -0.05
C SER A 544 -21.21 18.82 -0.37
N TRP A 545 -21.17 17.85 -1.30
CA TRP A 545 -22.31 17.07 -1.76
C TRP A 545 -22.62 15.86 -0.89
N ASP A 546 -21.66 15.42 -0.06
CA ASP A 546 -21.85 14.45 1.02
C ASP A 546 -22.48 15.15 2.24
#